data_AF-A0A7C3UGK7-F1
#
_entry.id   AF-A0A7C3UGK7-F1
#
_cell.length_a   1.000
_cell.length_b   1.000
_cell.length_c   1.000
_cell.angle_alpha   90.00
_cell.angle_beta   90.00
_cell.angle_gamma   90.00
#
_symmetry.space_group_name_H-M   'P 1'
#
loop_
_entity.id
_entity.type
_entity.pdbx_description
1 polymer ?
#
loop_
_entity_poly.entity_id
_entity_poly.type
_entity_poly.pdbx_seq_one_letter_code
_entity_poly.pdbx_strand_id
1 'polypeptide(L)' 'MSDLLLHVCCGPCASVAVPAWRERGVEPLALFHNPNIQPAAE' A
#
# COMPACT_ATOMS: atom_id res chain seq x y z
N MET A 1 18.17 8.96 -1.98
CA MET A 1 17.09 8.01 -1.67
C MET A 1 15.79 8.71 -1.99
N SER A 2 15.03 8.19 -2.96
CA SER A 2 13.67 8.63 -3.22
C SER A 2 12.76 7.86 -2.29
N ASP A 3 12.26 8.52 -1.24
CA ASP A 3 11.33 7.90 -0.30
C ASP A 3 9.95 7.83 -0.97
N LEU A 4 9.56 6.63 -1.39
CA LEU A 4 8.25 6.37 -2.01
C LEU A 4 7.27 5.88 -0.93
N LEU A 5 6.24 6.69 -0.66
CA LEU A 5 5.10 6.29 0.18
C LEU A 5 3.99 5.72 -0.70
N LEU A 6 3.56 4.49 -0.43
CA LEU A 6 2.50 3.80 -1.15
C LEU A 6 1.26 3.68 -0.25
N HIS A 7 0.15 4.33 -0.64
CA HIS A 7 -1.14 4.12 0.00
C HIS A 7 -1.69 2.72 -0.33
N VAL A 8 -2.06 1.97 0.69
CA VAL A 8 -2.60 0.61 0.59
C VAL A 8 -3.99 0.58 1.24
N CYS A 9 -4.99 0.44 0.39
CA CYS A 9 -6.39 0.35 0.81
C CYS A 9 -6.81 -1.08 1.22
N CYS A 10 -6.13 -2.11 0.73
CA CYS A 10 -6.45 -3.51 0.94
C CYS A 10 -5.28 -4.41 0.50
N GLY A 11 -5.33 -5.70 0.82
CA GLY A 11 -4.32 -6.67 0.33
C GLY A 11 -4.11 -6.62 -1.20
N PRO A 12 -5.19 -6.62 -2.01
CA PRO A 12 -5.08 -6.46 -3.46
C PRO A 12 -4.40 -5.15 -3.93
N CYS A 13 -4.61 -4.04 -3.23
CA CYS A 13 -3.95 -2.76 -3.50
C CYS A 13 -2.40 -2.92 -3.41
N ALA A 14 -1.89 -3.74 -2.49
CA ALA A 14 -0.46 -3.99 -2.32
C ALA A 14 0.11 -5.08 -3.25
N SER A 15 -0.68 -6.11 -3.59
CA SER A 15 -0.18 -7.29 -4.32
C SER A 15 0.30 -6.99 -5.74
N VAL A 16 -0.19 -5.92 -6.36
CA VAL A 16 0.25 -5.47 -7.69
C VAL A 16 1.29 -4.36 -7.59
N ALA A 17 1.05 -3.35 -6.74
CA ALA A 17 1.88 -2.16 -6.69
C ALA A 17 3.27 -2.42 -6.07
N VAL A 18 3.37 -3.24 -5.01
CA VAL A 18 4.64 -3.49 -4.33
C VAL A 18 5.63 -4.24 -5.24
N PRO A 19 5.28 -5.37 -5.90
CA PRO A 19 6.19 -6.03 -6.83
C PRO A 19 6.64 -5.12 -7.97
N ALA A 20 5.72 -4.35 -8.54
CA ALA A 20 6.01 -3.45 -9.66
C ALA A 20 7.03 -2.35 -9.29
N TRP A 21 7.04 -1.86 -8.05
CA TRP A 21 8.05 -0.91 -7.59
C TRP A 21 9.38 -1.58 -7.26
N ARG A 22 9.34 -2.79 -6.67
CA ARG A 22 10.54 -3.59 -6.39
C ARG A 22 11.28 -3.99 -7.66
N GLU A 23 10.58 -4.35 -8.73
CA GLU A 23 11.16 -4.63 -10.05
C GLU A 23 11.91 -3.41 -10.64
N ARG A 24 11.54 -2.20 -10.22
CA ARG A 24 12.20 -0.94 -10.60
C ARG A 24 13.32 -0.53 -9.65
N GLY A 25 13.65 -1.37 -8.67
CA GLY A 25 14.69 -1.11 -7.66
C GLY A 25 14.26 -0.14 -6.56
N VAL A 26 12.95 0.09 -6.38
CA VAL A 26 12.42 0.97 -5.33
C VAL A 26 11.69 0.13 -4.29
N GLU A 27 12.07 0.26 -3.02
CA GLU A 27 11.34 -0.33 -1.90
C GLU A 27 10.35 0.72 -1.34
N PRO A 28 9.03 0.56 -1.55
CA PRO A 28 8.05 1.51 -1.05
C PRO A 28 7.80 1.33 0.45
N LEU A 29 7.61 2.44 1.16
CA LEU A 29 6.99 2.45 2.49
C LEU A 29 5.47 2.37 2.33
N ALA A 30 4.82 1.37 2.91
CA ALA A 30 3.37 1.20 2.80
C ALA A 30 2.62 1.96 3.91
N LEU A 31 1.63 2.76 3.52
CA LEU A 31 0.63 3.36 4.41
C LEU A 31 -0.69 2.61 4.25
N PHE A 32 -1.05 1.77 5.22
CA PHE A 32 -2.36 1.13 5.22
C PHE A 32 -3.45 2.08 5.74
N HIS A 33 -4.44 2.39 4.90
CA HIS A 33 -5.59 3.20 5.28
C HIS A 33 -6.76 2.87 4.36
N ASN A 34 -7.90 2.45 4.91
CA ASN A 34 -9.11 2.22 4.12
C ASN A 34 -10.34 2.76 4.83
N PRO A 35 -10.90 3.90 4.37
CA PRO A 35 -12.09 4.50 4.98
C PRO A 35 -13.37 3.69 4.74
N ASN A 36 -13.31 2.65 3.90
CA ASN A 36 -14.45 1.78 3.56
C ASN A 36 -14.47 0.47 4.34
N ILE A 37 -13.52 0.21 5.25
CA ILE A 37 -13.66 -0.90 6.21
C ILE A 37 -14.83 -0.53 7.13
N GLN A 38 -15.85 -1.40 7.16
CA GLN A 38 -17.07 -1.25 7.97
C GLN A 38 -16.70 -0.91 9.42
N PRO A 39 -17.49 -0.08 10.13
CA PRO A 39 -16.99 0.71 11.25
C PRO A 39 -16.47 -0.14 12.41
N ALA A 40 -15.61 0.47 13.23
CA ALA A 40 -14.96 -0.13 14.39
C ALA A 40 -15.92 -0.59 15.51
N ALA A 41 -17.24 -0.43 15.35
CA ALA A 41 -18.26 -0.84 16.31
C ALA A 41 -19.46 -1.46 15.58
N GLU A 42 -19.93 -2.58 16.13
CA GLU A 42 -21.25 -3.20 15.91
C GLU A 42 -22.27 -2.66 16.91
#